data_AF-A0A7W6NZH3-F1
#
_entry.id   AF-A0A7W6NZH3-F1
#
_cell.length_a   1.000
_cell.length_b   1.000
_cell.length_c   1.000
_cell.angle_alpha   90.00
_cell.angle_beta   90.00
_cell.angle_gamma   90.00
#
_symmetry.space_group_name_H-M   'P 1'
#
loop_
_entity.id
_entity.type
_entity.pdbx_description
1 polymer ?
#
loop_
_entity_poly.entity_id
_entity_poly.type
_entity_poly.pdbx_seq_one_letter_code
_entity_poly.pdbx_strand_id
1 'polypeptide(L)'
;MIAPSLADPEGASPLVAAVQWLEAAALGTIATSIALIAVASIGFLMLSGRLPIRRGATVIAGCFILFGAPTIAAGILGAMQSGAPVTPPAARAIPAPPPPPPPLPTPRPTSAYDPYAGAAVPLR
;
A
#
# COMPACT_ATOMS: atom_id res chain seq x y z
N MET A 1 7.70 33.94 27.46
CA MET A 1 8.90 34.22 26.65
C MET A 1 10.04 33.39 27.23
N ILE A 2 10.34 32.24 26.63
CA ILE A 2 11.49 31.42 27.00
C ILE A 2 12.63 31.86 26.07
N ALA A 3 13.77 32.25 26.65
CA ALA A 3 14.89 32.79 25.90
C ALA A 3 15.47 31.74 24.93
N PRO A 4 15.88 32.13 23.71
CA PRO A 4 16.64 31.24 22.85
C PRO A 4 18.00 30.97 23.51
N SER A 5 18.24 29.71 23.88
CA SER A 5 19.52 29.26 24.42
C SER A 5 20.63 29.55 23.42
N LEU A 6 21.69 30.22 23.88
CA LEU A 6 22.98 30.45 23.20
C LEU A 6 23.78 29.17 22.91
N ALA A 7 23.12 28.01 22.85
CA ALA A 7 23.71 26.68 22.78
C ALA A 7 23.48 25.99 21.44
N ASP A 8 23.09 26.73 20.40
CA ASP A 8 22.92 26.18 19.05
C ASP A 8 24.15 26.57 18.19
N PRO A 9 25.26 25.83 18.25
CA PRO A 9 26.31 25.93 17.24
C PRO A 9 25.78 25.28 15.97
N GLU A 10 25.95 25.92 14.82
CA GLU A 10 25.44 25.52 13.49
C GLU A 10 25.93 24.14 12.96
N GLY A 11 26.53 23.30 13.82
CA GLY A 11 26.85 21.90 13.58
C GLY A 11 26.20 20.91 14.55
N ALA A 12 25.30 21.35 15.45
CA ALA A 12 24.59 20.48 16.39
C ALA A 12 23.52 19.61 15.74
N SER A 13 22.98 20.02 14.58
CA SER A 13 21.91 19.32 13.85
C SER A 13 22.25 17.86 13.49
N PRO A 14 23.43 17.52 12.92
CA PRO A 14 23.80 16.14 12.63
C PRO A 14 24.13 15.32 13.89
N LEU A 15 24.69 15.93 14.94
CA LEU A 15 24.95 15.22 16.20
C LEU A 15 23.63 14.87 16.91
N VAL A 16 22.69 15.81 16.97
CA VAL A 16 21.34 15.58 17.50
C VAL A 16 20.60 14.54 16.67
N ALA A 17 20.69 14.59 15.34
CA ALA A 17 20.11 13.56 14.47
C ALA A 17 20.74 12.17 14.70
N ALA A 18 22.05 12.09 14.88
CA ALA A 18 22.73 10.84 15.20
C ALA A 18 22.31 10.29 16.58
N VAL A 19 22.17 11.15 17.58
CA VAL A 19 21.68 10.77 18.93
C VAL A 19 20.22 10.34 18.87
N GLN A 20 19.36 11.04 18.12
CA GLN A 20 17.96 10.66 17.93
C GLN A 20 17.82 9.32 17.18
N TRP A 21 18.70 9.03 16.21
CA TRP A 21 18.76 7.71 15.58
C TRP A 21 19.21 6.63 16.56
N LEU A 22 20.22 6.92 17.38
CA LEU A 22 20.70 6.02 18.43
C LEU A 22 19.62 5.74 19.48
N GLU A 23 18.87 6.76 19.87
CA GLU A 23 17.72 6.64 20.76
C GLU A 23 16.61 5.80 20.12
N ALA A 24 16.28 6.04 18.86
CA ALA A 24 15.31 5.23 18.11
C ALA A 24 15.77 3.77 17.96
N ALA A 25 17.05 3.53 17.73
CA ALA A 25 17.63 2.19 17.68
C ALA A 25 17.62 1.52 19.06
N ALA A 26 18.00 2.24 20.12
CA ALA A 26 18.04 1.75 21.49
C ALA A 26 16.64 1.41 22.03
N LEU A 27 15.67 2.29 21.78
CA LEU A 27 14.28 2.10 22.19
C LEU A 27 13.53 1.10 21.29
N GLY A 28 13.96 0.92 20.03
CA GLY A 28 13.29 0.06 19.06
C GLY A 28 13.89 -1.35 18.93
N THR A 29 15.06 -1.46 18.28
CA THR A 29 15.66 -2.75 17.91
C THR A 29 16.41 -3.39 19.07
N ILE A 30 17.03 -2.59 19.93
CA ILE A 30 17.75 -3.11 21.10
C ILE A 30 16.75 -3.57 22.18
N ALA A 31 15.68 -2.81 22.40
CA ALA A 31 14.63 -3.21 23.34
C ALA A 31 13.97 -4.55 22.95
N THR A 32 13.65 -4.72 21.67
CA THR A 32 13.06 -5.96 21.16
C THR A 32 14.03 -7.14 21.22
N SER A 33 15.32 -6.94 20.94
CA SER A 33 16.33 -8.00 21.06
C SER A 33 16.61 -8.42 22.50
N ILE A 34 16.66 -7.50 23.47
CA ILE A 34 16.77 -7.84 24.90
C ILE A 34 15.55 -8.65 25.35
N ALA A 35 14.36 -8.24 24.92
CA ALA A 35 13.14 -8.98 25.21
C ALA A 35 13.17 -10.40 24.59
N LEU A 36 13.76 -10.61 23.41
CA LEU A 36 13.98 -11.96 22.85
C LEU A 36 15.02 -12.79 23.62
N ILE A 37 16.10 -12.17 24.11
CA ILE A 37 17.11 -12.86 24.94
C ILE A 37 16.50 -13.31 26.28
N ALA A 38 15.61 -12.51 26.87
CA ALA A 38 14.83 -12.89 28.04
C ALA A 38 13.89 -14.09 27.74
N VAL A 39 13.24 -14.12 26.57
CA VAL A 39 12.43 -15.27 26.15
C VAL A 39 13.30 -16.52 25.93
N ALA A 40 14.45 -16.38 25.29
CA ALA A 40 15.37 -17.49 25.02
C ALA A 40 15.93 -18.10 26.31
N SER A 41 16.26 -17.28 27.30
CA SER A 41 16.68 -17.76 28.62
C SER A 41 15.55 -18.52 29.33
N ILE A 42 14.30 -18.04 29.31
CA ILE A 42 13.15 -18.77 29.88
C ILE A 42 12.92 -20.12 29.16
N GLY A 43 13.11 -20.18 27.83
CA GLY A 43 13.05 -21.41 27.05
C GLY A 43 14.21 -22.37 27.34
N PHE A 44 15.41 -21.84 27.63
CA PHE A 44 16.57 -22.62 28.05
C PHE A 44 16.40 -23.21 29.46
N LEU A 45 15.76 -22.47 30.38
CA LEU A 45 15.33 -23.01 31.67
C LEU A 45 14.31 -24.16 31.52
N MET A 46 13.47 -24.15 30.48
CA MET A 46 12.57 -25.27 30.13
C MET A 46 13.31 -26.50 29.58
N LEU A 47 14.37 -26.30 28.80
CA LEU A 47 15.20 -27.38 28.23
C LEU A 47 16.11 -28.04 29.27
N SER A 48 16.36 -27.40 30.41
CA SER A 48 17.15 -27.92 31.54
C SER A 48 16.59 -29.21 32.20
N GLY A 49 15.55 -29.82 31.63
CA GLY A 49 15.40 -31.28 31.67
C GLY A 49 14.37 -31.86 32.64
N ARG A 50 13.56 -31.06 33.32
CA ARG A 50 12.49 -31.57 34.22
C ARG A 50 11.13 -30.85 34.14
N LEU A 51 10.91 -29.98 33.16
CA LEU A 51 9.66 -29.21 33.06
C LEU A 51 8.69 -29.83 32.04
N PRO A 52 7.40 -30.03 32.40
CA PRO A 52 6.42 -30.66 31.53
C PRO A 52 6.23 -29.82 30.26
N ILE A 53 6.15 -30.49 29.11
CA ILE A 53 6.01 -29.89 27.76
C ILE A 53 4.85 -28.87 27.65
N ARG A 54 3.86 -29.00 28.53
CA ARG A 54 2.78 -28.04 28.75
C ARG A 54 3.29 -26.63 29.05
N ARG A 55 4.29 -26.48 29.91
CA ARG A 55 4.85 -25.17 30.27
C ARG A 55 5.69 -24.59 29.14
N GLY A 56 6.40 -25.43 28.39
CA GLY A 56 7.11 -25.02 27.18
C GLY A 56 6.16 -24.45 26.12
N ALA A 57 5.03 -25.14 25.86
CA ALA A 57 4.01 -24.67 24.93
C ALA A 57 3.40 -23.32 25.35
N THR A 58 3.14 -23.10 26.64
CA THR A 58 2.61 -21.81 27.15
C THR A 58 3.60 -20.66 26.95
N VAL A 59 4.91 -20.91 27.12
CA VAL A 59 5.95 -19.88 26.88
C VAL A 59 6.07 -19.53 25.39
N ILE A 60 6.04 -20.52 24.51
CA ILE A 60 6.07 -20.31 23.05
C ILE A 60 4.83 -19.52 22.60
N ALA A 61 3.65 -19.88 23.10
CA ALA A 61 2.41 -19.14 22.83
C ALA A 61 2.49 -17.69 23.36
N GLY A 62 3.04 -17.47 24.55
CA GLY A 62 3.28 -16.13 25.09
C GLY A 62 4.21 -15.30 24.20
N CYS A 63 5.32 -15.87 23.74
CA CYS A 63 6.25 -15.19 22.82
C CYS A 63 5.56 -14.77 21.51
N PHE A 64 4.77 -15.68 20.91
CA PHE A 64 4.00 -15.38 19.71
C PHE A 64 3.02 -14.22 19.92
N ILE A 65 2.40 -14.11 21.11
CA ILE A 65 1.46 -13.04 21.41
C ILE A 65 2.18 -11.70 21.66
N LEU A 66 3.29 -11.67 22.42
CA LEU A 66 4.01 -10.42 22.69
C LEU A 66 4.64 -9.81 21.42
N PHE A 67 5.22 -10.64 20.54
CA PHE A 67 5.94 -10.17 19.36
C PHE A 67 5.17 -10.32 18.05
N GLY A 68 4.44 -11.42 17.87
CA GLY A 68 3.75 -11.77 16.63
C GLY A 68 2.34 -11.18 16.50
N ALA A 69 1.58 -11.10 17.57
CA ALA A 69 0.21 -10.57 17.50
C ALA A 69 0.14 -9.07 17.09
N PRO A 70 1.03 -8.17 17.58
CA PRO A 70 0.98 -6.76 17.19
C PRO A 70 1.27 -6.54 15.70
N THR A 71 2.21 -7.28 15.11
CA THR A 71 2.52 -7.18 13.67
C THR A 71 1.35 -7.67 12.80
N ILE A 72 0.70 -8.75 13.21
CA ILE A 72 -0.51 -9.25 12.53
C ILE A 72 -1.65 -8.25 12.65
N ALA A 73 -1.89 -7.71 13.86
CA ALA A 73 -2.94 -6.72 14.10
C ALA A 73 -2.70 -5.45 13.27
N ALA A 74 -1.46 -4.95 13.22
CA ALA A 74 -1.08 -3.80 12.41
C ALA A 74 -1.30 -4.05 10.91
N GLY A 75 -0.99 -5.26 10.42
CA GLY A 75 -1.27 -5.64 9.03
C GLY A 75 -2.76 -5.65 8.70
N ILE A 76 -3.58 -6.20 9.60
CA ILE A 76 -5.05 -6.23 9.43
C ILE A 76 -5.64 -4.81 9.49
N LEU A 77 -5.23 -4.01 10.48
CA LEU A 77 -5.62 -2.61 10.60
C LEU A 77 -5.22 -1.80 9.37
N GLY A 78 -4.00 -2.01 8.87
CA GLY A 78 -3.52 -1.40 7.63
C GLY A 78 -4.37 -1.76 6.42
N ALA A 79 -4.76 -3.03 6.28
CA ALA A 79 -5.65 -3.49 5.20
C ALA A 79 -7.07 -2.87 5.30
N MET A 80 -7.60 -2.71 6.51
CA MET A 80 -8.89 -2.04 6.72
C MET A 80 -8.83 -0.54 6.43
N GLN A 81 -7.73 0.12 6.81
CA GLN A 81 -7.52 1.55 6.53
C GLN A 81 -7.30 1.84 5.04
N SER A 82 -6.70 0.87 4.32
CA SER A 82 -6.44 0.95 2.88
C SER A 82 -7.60 0.45 2.02
N GLY A 83 -8.81 0.38 2.57
CA GLY A 83 -10.07 0.40 1.83
C GLY A 83 -10.23 1.71 1.03
N ALA A 84 -9.30 1.96 0.11
CA ALA A 84 -9.42 2.98 -0.90
C ALA A 84 -10.67 2.63 -1.72
N PRO A 85 -11.50 3.62 -2.08
CA PRO A 85 -12.56 3.40 -3.06
C PRO A 85 -11.93 2.66 -4.24
N VAL A 86 -12.53 1.54 -4.66
CA VAL A 86 -12.22 0.92 -5.95
C VAL A 86 -12.52 1.99 -6.97
N THR A 87 -11.50 2.77 -7.29
CA THR A 87 -11.58 3.80 -8.30
C THR A 87 -11.56 2.97 -9.57
N PRO A 88 -12.67 2.87 -10.33
CA PRO A 88 -12.64 2.18 -11.60
C PRO A 88 -11.45 2.76 -12.37
N PRO A 89 -10.63 1.91 -13.03
CA PRO A 89 -9.47 2.41 -13.76
C PRO A 89 -9.96 3.55 -14.64
N ALA A 90 -9.42 4.75 -14.41
CA ALA A 90 -9.76 5.91 -15.21
C ALA A 90 -9.59 5.46 -16.65
N ALA A 91 -10.70 5.38 -17.40
CA ALA A 91 -10.70 4.94 -18.77
C ALA A 91 -9.59 5.75 -19.44
N ARG A 92 -8.48 5.08 -19.78
CA ARG A 92 -7.30 5.77 -20.31
C ARG A 92 -7.84 6.62 -21.44
N ALA A 93 -7.72 7.94 -21.28
CA ALA A 93 -8.14 8.85 -22.32
C ALA A 93 -7.27 8.50 -23.53
N ILE A 94 -7.83 7.72 -24.45
CA ILE A 94 -7.21 7.47 -25.73
C ILE A 94 -7.09 8.87 -26.33
N PRO A 95 -5.86 9.33 -26.66
CA PRO A 95 -5.68 10.63 -27.29
C PRO A 95 -6.68 10.72 -28.42
N ALA A 96 -7.59 11.70 -28.35
CA ALA A 96 -8.64 11.83 -29.35
C ALA A 96 -7.97 11.86 -30.74
N PRO A 97 -8.43 11.05 -31.70
CA PRO A 97 -7.89 11.13 -33.05
C PRO A 97 -8.01 12.59 -33.52
N PRO A 98 -6.99 13.11 -34.24
CA PRO A 98 -7.03 14.47 -34.74
C PRO A 98 -8.34 14.70 -35.52
N PRO A 99 -8.98 15.87 -35.37
CA PRO A 99 -10.25 16.15 -36.03
C PRO A 99 -10.11 15.90 -37.54
N PRO A 100 -11.07 15.22 -38.18
CA PRO A 100 -11.00 14.93 -39.61
C PRO A 100 -10.92 16.25 -40.41
N PRO A 101 -10.14 16.29 -41.50
CA PRO A 101 -10.11 17.45 -42.39
C PRO A 101 -11.52 17.77 -42.91
N PRO A 102 -11.82 19.05 -43.20
CA PRO A 102 -13.14 19.45 -43.66
C PRO A 102 -13.55 18.64 -44.90
N PRO A 103 -14.82 18.21 -45.02
CA PRO A 103 -15.29 17.46 -46.17
C PRO A 103 -15.05 18.28 -47.44
N LEU A 104 -14.31 17.71 -48.40
CA LEU A 104 -14.29 18.23 -49.76
C LEU A 104 -15.76 18.33 -50.24
N PRO A 105 -16.17 19.44 -50.90
CA PRO A 105 -17.44 19.50 -51.60
C PRO A 105 -17.60 18.27 -52.52
N THR A 106 -18.40 17.30 -52.09
CA THR A 106 -18.77 16.17 -52.93
C THR A 106 -19.66 16.72 -54.04
N PRO A 107 -19.34 16.50 -55.33
CA PRO A 107 -20.24 16.83 -56.43
C PRO A 107 -21.61 16.22 -56.13
N ARG A 108 -22.65 17.06 -56.13
CA ARG A 108 -24.02 16.65 -55.83
C ARG A 108 -24.39 15.50 -56.80
N PRO A 109 -24.66 14.27 -56.34
CA PRO A 109 -25.09 13.21 -57.24
C PRO A 109 -26.41 13.64 -57.88
N THR A 110 -26.40 13.81 -59.20
CA THR A 110 -27.60 14.07 -60.00
C THR A 110 -28.52 12.85 -59.86
N SER A 111 -29.66 13.05 -59.21
CA SER A 111 -30.72 12.04 -59.01
C SER A 111 -31.04 11.28 -60.30
N ALA A 112 -30.77 9.97 -60.35
CA ALA A 112 -31.49 9.00 -61.20
C ALA A 112 -30.95 7.58 -61.02
N TYR A 113 -31.33 6.87 -59.94
CA TYR A 113 -31.47 5.40 -59.98
C TYR A 113 -32.27 4.91 -58.76
N ASP A 114 -33.59 4.74 -58.92
CA ASP A 114 -34.43 3.97 -57.99
C ASP A 114 -34.78 2.61 -58.64
N PRO A 115 -34.01 1.55 -58.34
CA PRO A 115 -34.22 0.20 -58.86
C PRO A 115 -35.52 -0.50 -58.43
N TYR A 116 -36.38 0.11 -57.61
CA TYR A 116 -37.73 -0.40 -57.34
C TYR A 116 -38.83 0.24 -58.20
N ALA A 117 -38.49 1.22 -59.04
CA ALA A 117 -39.40 1.79 -60.04
C ALA A 117 -39.87 0.77 -61.11
N GLY A 118 -39.28 -0.43 -61.15
CA GLY A 118 -39.69 -1.53 -62.03
C GLY A 118 -40.66 -2.55 -61.41
N ALA A 119 -40.98 -2.47 -60.12
CA ALA A 119 -41.76 -3.50 -59.42
C ALA A 119 -43.24 -3.14 -59.19
N ALA A 120 -43.67 -1.92 -59.49
CA ALA A 120 -45.00 -1.42 -59.14
C ALA A 120 -45.92 -1.12 -60.34
N VAL A 121 -45.67 -1.71 -61.52
CA VAL A 121 -46.62 -1.60 -62.65
C VAL A 121 -47.53 -2.82 -62.69
N PRO A 122 -48.78 -2.73 -62.21
CA PRO A 122 -49.75 -3.81 -62.36
C PRO A 122 -50.15 -3.94 -63.84
N LEU A 123 -49.99 -5.14 -64.40
CA LEU A 123 -50.63 -5.56 -65.65
C LEU A 123 -52.11 -5.82 -65.35
N ARG A 124 -52.99 -5.06 -66.01
CA ARG A 124 -54.45 -5.24 -66.01
C ARG A 124 -54.91 -5.53 -67.44
#